data_AF-A0A2J7NKI7-F1
#
_entry.id   AF-A0A2J7NKI7-F1
#
_cell.length_a   1.000
_cell.length_b   1.000
_cell.length_c   1.000
_cell.angle_alpha   90.00
_cell.angle_beta   90.00
_cell.angle_gamma   90.00
#
_symmetry.space_group_name_H-M   'P 1'
#
loop_
_entity.id
_entity.type
_entity.pdbx_description
1 polymer ?
#
loop_
_entity_poly.entity_id
_entity_poly.type
_entity_poly.pdbx_seq_one_letter_code
_entity_poly.pdbx_strand_id
1 'polypeptide(L)'
;QLSWSNFDEVKTKFVHIKAQYEVCIEDEKRKKKEDVNICALEIQQDDFRKISIYPNAEEILAEEPGFVRPNIIDGAYESVNHYLDTQFRLLREDFVSPLREGISGYINMTNKRMTKKLKTVTIYHKVVFLTRKVIKDQFGLVVCFDPNKRLKKVNWEHSKRLLFGSLVLFSRNDFANVIFGTVMYRDLEDLKEGKIVVKLCEGSDVCDYIDLFSNEFVMAESQVYFE
;
A
#
# COMPACT_ATOMS: atom_id res chain seq x y z
N GLN A 1 6.28 18.26 -75.15
CA GLN A 1 6.21 19.06 -73.91
C GLN A 1 5.91 18.11 -72.77
N LEU A 2 6.93 17.71 -72.00
CA LEU A 2 6.70 16.93 -70.78
C LEU A 2 6.16 17.87 -69.71
N SER A 3 5.02 17.51 -69.14
CA SER A 3 4.27 18.34 -68.19
C SER A 3 5.05 18.53 -66.88
N TRP A 4 5.30 19.79 -66.53
CA TRP A 4 5.93 20.22 -65.29
C TRP A 4 5.13 19.84 -64.03
N SER A 5 3.86 19.46 -64.18
CA SER A 5 2.98 19.06 -63.08
C SER A 5 3.47 17.84 -62.31
N ASN A 6 4.21 16.94 -62.96
CA ASN A 6 4.70 15.71 -62.33
C ASN A 6 5.90 15.98 -61.39
N PHE A 7 6.64 17.07 -61.62
CA PHE A 7 7.82 17.42 -60.81
C PHE A 7 7.43 18.10 -59.49
N ASP A 8 6.43 18.97 -59.51
CA ASP A 8 5.92 19.63 -58.29
C ASP A 8 5.23 18.65 -57.34
N GLU A 9 4.57 17.62 -57.88
CA GLU A 9 3.97 16.55 -57.07
C GLU A 9 5.05 15.72 -56.36
N VAL A 10 6.12 15.38 -57.07
CA VAL A 10 7.28 14.67 -56.49
C VAL A 10 7.97 15.51 -55.42
N LYS A 11 8.13 16.82 -55.66
CA LYS A 11 8.72 17.75 -54.70
C LYS A 11 7.87 17.87 -53.42
N THR A 12 6.56 17.90 -53.56
CA THR A 12 5.61 17.93 -52.42
C THR A 12 5.69 16.63 -51.62
N LYS A 13 5.72 15.47 -52.29
CA LYS A 13 5.90 14.16 -51.62
C LYS A 13 7.25 14.08 -50.89
N PHE A 14 8.31 14.62 -51.47
CA PHE A 14 9.64 14.63 -50.84
C PHE A 14 9.67 15.50 -49.57
N VAL A 15 9.03 16.67 -49.60
CA VAL A 15 8.88 17.53 -48.41
C VAL A 15 8.09 16.83 -47.31
N HIS A 16 7.01 16.12 -47.67
CA HIS A 16 6.20 15.37 -46.72
C HIS A 16 6.98 14.21 -46.06
N ILE A 17 7.72 13.42 -46.85
CA ILE A 17 8.56 12.33 -46.34
C ILE A 17 9.66 12.88 -45.43
N LYS A 18 10.28 14.01 -45.80
CA LYS A 18 11.31 14.64 -44.98
C LYS A 18 10.76 15.08 -43.62
N ALA A 19 9.57 15.69 -43.60
CA ALA A 19 8.90 16.09 -42.37
C ALA A 19 8.55 14.88 -41.50
N GLN A 20 8.05 13.78 -42.08
CA GLN A 20 7.78 12.54 -41.35
C GLN A 20 9.05 11.93 -40.75
N TYR A 21 10.16 11.95 -41.50
CA TYR A 21 11.45 11.44 -41.03
C TYR A 21 12.01 12.25 -39.85
N GLU A 22 11.88 13.59 -39.89
CA GLU A 22 12.29 14.48 -38.80
C GLU A 22 11.48 14.20 -37.52
N VAL A 23 10.16 13.99 -37.64
CA VAL A 23 9.28 13.60 -36.51
C VAL A 23 9.71 12.26 -35.91
N CYS A 24 9.96 11.24 -36.74
CA CYS A 24 10.42 9.93 -36.26
C CYS A 24 11.75 10.01 -35.49
N ILE A 25 12.70 10.84 -35.95
CA ILE A 25 13.97 11.05 -35.25
C ILE A 25 13.75 11.71 -33.89
N GLU A 26 12.85 12.69 -33.81
CA GLU A 26 12.55 13.36 -32.54
C GLU A 26 11.88 12.42 -31.53
N ASP A 27 10.98 11.55 -31.99
CA ASP A 27 10.34 10.54 -31.15
C ASP A 27 11.34 9.47 -30.65
N GLU A 28 12.28 9.02 -31.50
CA GLU A 28 13.36 8.12 -31.06
C GLU A 28 14.28 8.79 -30.03
N LYS A 29 14.63 10.06 -30.24
CA LYS A 29 15.46 10.82 -29.27
C LYS A 29 14.73 11.01 -27.94
N ARG A 30 13.41 11.23 -27.96
CA ARG A 30 12.58 11.32 -26.74
C ARG A 30 12.57 9.98 -26.00
N LYS A 31 12.27 8.88 -26.68
CA LYS A 31 12.34 7.53 -26.09
C LYS A 31 13.68 7.23 -25.46
N LYS A 32 14.78 7.50 -26.18
CA LYS A 32 16.13 7.27 -25.68
C LYS A 32 16.48 8.13 -24.46
N LYS A 33 15.93 9.36 -24.37
CA LYS A 33 16.11 10.24 -23.21
C LYS A 33 15.26 9.79 -22.02
N GLU A 34 14.06 9.28 -22.27
CA GLU A 34 13.21 8.63 -21.26
C GLU A 34 13.88 7.37 -20.72
N ASP A 35 14.41 6.50 -21.58
CA ASP A 35 15.15 5.28 -21.20
C ASP A 35 16.38 5.63 -20.35
N VAL A 36 17.16 6.65 -20.73
CA VAL A 36 18.33 7.10 -19.96
C VAL A 36 17.94 7.69 -18.60
N ASN A 37 16.82 8.43 -18.52
CA ASN A 37 16.32 8.96 -17.26
C ASN A 37 15.80 7.84 -16.35
N ILE A 38 15.10 6.85 -16.90
CA ILE A 38 14.67 5.65 -16.19
C ILE A 38 15.91 4.95 -15.63
N CYS A 39 16.89 4.64 -16.47
CA CYS A 39 18.13 3.96 -16.08
C CYS A 39 18.93 4.72 -15.00
N ALA A 40 18.99 6.05 -15.09
CA ALA A 40 19.61 6.90 -14.07
C ALA A 40 18.85 6.91 -12.73
N LEU A 41 17.51 6.81 -12.76
CA LEU A 41 16.69 6.60 -11.56
C LEU A 41 16.94 5.22 -10.94
N GLU A 42 17.22 4.18 -11.73
CA GLU A 42 17.50 2.83 -11.20
C GLU A 42 18.81 2.76 -10.42
N ILE A 43 19.83 3.50 -10.84
CA ILE A 43 21.17 3.50 -10.24
C ILE A 43 21.17 4.16 -8.84
N GLN A 44 20.19 5.03 -8.54
CA GLN A 44 20.11 5.76 -7.27
C GLN A 44 19.30 5.04 -6.18
N GLN A 45 18.80 3.83 -6.42
CA GLN A 45 17.80 3.22 -5.55
C GLN A 45 18.33 2.15 -4.61
N ASP A 46 17.71 2.10 -3.43
CA ASP A 46 17.94 1.06 -2.44
C ASP A 46 17.61 -0.32 -3.02
N ASP A 47 18.48 -1.28 -2.72
CA ASP A 47 18.25 -2.71 -3.00
C ASP A 47 16.93 -3.14 -2.37
N PHE A 48 16.01 -3.64 -3.20
CA PHE A 48 14.65 -4.00 -2.77
C PHE A 48 14.63 -5.01 -1.61
N ARG A 49 15.69 -5.79 -1.47
CA ARG A 49 15.87 -6.76 -0.36
C ARG A 49 16.01 -6.10 1.01
N LYS A 50 16.35 -4.81 1.05
CA LYS A 50 16.49 -4.02 2.28
C LYS A 50 15.23 -3.24 2.62
N ILE A 51 14.25 -3.21 1.73
CA ILE A 51 12.99 -2.51 1.94
C ILE A 51 12.13 -3.32 2.92
N SER A 52 11.62 -2.65 3.95
CA SER A 52 10.69 -3.27 4.89
C SER A 52 9.39 -3.71 4.18
N ILE A 53 8.95 -4.93 4.51
CA ILE A 53 7.67 -5.47 4.05
C ILE A 53 6.51 -4.63 4.61
N TYR A 54 6.64 -4.18 5.86
CA TYR A 54 5.66 -3.30 6.48
C TYR A 54 5.94 -1.84 6.10
N PRO A 55 4.93 -1.07 5.66
CA PRO A 55 5.10 0.36 5.42
C PRO A 55 5.38 1.09 6.73
N ASN A 56 6.07 2.21 6.63
CA ASN A 56 6.18 3.15 7.75
C ASN A 56 4.96 4.11 7.78
N ALA A 57 4.87 4.92 8.82
CA ALA A 57 3.78 5.88 8.97
C ALA A 57 3.76 6.95 7.87
N GLU A 58 4.93 7.40 7.41
CA GLU A 58 5.06 8.40 6.35
C GLU A 58 4.48 7.88 5.02
N GLU A 59 4.73 6.62 4.68
CA GLU A 59 4.22 5.98 3.46
C GLU A 59 2.69 5.78 3.49
N ILE A 60 2.12 5.57 4.68
CA ILE A 60 0.66 5.47 4.88
C ILE A 60 -0.01 6.84 4.81
N LEU A 61 0.67 7.88 5.29
CA LEU A 61 0.12 9.24 5.32
C LEU A 61 0.40 10.04 4.05
N ALA A 62 1.30 9.56 3.18
CA ALA A 62 1.55 10.14 1.88
C ALA A 62 0.26 10.22 1.04
N GLU A 63 0.16 11.23 0.16
CA GLU A 63 -0.94 11.30 -0.81
C GLU A 63 -0.66 10.43 -2.04
N GLU A 64 0.60 10.40 -2.46
CA GLU A 64 1.07 9.68 -3.65
C GLU A 64 1.99 8.51 -3.27
N PRO A 65 2.06 7.45 -4.10
CA PRO A 65 3.03 6.39 -3.90
C PRO A 65 4.46 6.93 -3.96
N GLY A 66 5.35 6.24 -3.25
CA GLY A 66 6.79 6.42 -3.43
C GLY A 66 7.24 5.93 -4.82
N PHE A 67 8.54 5.69 -4.98
CA PHE A 67 9.04 5.14 -6.23
C PHE A 67 8.53 3.71 -6.47
N VAL A 68 7.74 3.53 -7.52
CA VAL A 68 7.24 2.24 -8.00
C VAL A 68 7.59 2.10 -9.48
N ARG A 69 8.08 0.92 -9.86
CA ARG A 69 8.40 0.61 -11.26
C ARG A 69 7.13 0.24 -12.01
N PRO A 70 6.94 0.71 -13.26
CA PRO A 70 5.83 0.26 -14.06
C PRO A 70 5.94 -1.24 -14.36
N ASN A 71 4.81 -1.93 -14.42
CA ASN A 71 4.78 -3.32 -14.85
C ASN A 71 5.13 -3.41 -16.34
N ILE A 72 6.07 -4.29 -16.69
CA ILE A 72 6.40 -4.57 -18.10
C ILE A 72 5.41 -5.61 -18.61
N ILE A 73 4.43 -5.16 -19.39
CA ILE A 73 3.43 -6.02 -20.04
C ILE A 73 3.93 -6.64 -21.34
N ASP A 74 4.75 -5.89 -22.09
CA ASP A 74 5.27 -6.26 -23.40
C ASP A 74 6.80 -6.18 -23.37
N GLY A 75 7.47 -7.26 -23.79
CA GLY A 75 8.93 -7.35 -23.80
C GLY A 75 9.49 -8.16 -22.61
N ALA A 76 10.82 -8.16 -22.49
CA ALA A 76 11.54 -8.94 -21.50
C ALA A 76 12.14 -8.03 -20.41
N TYR A 77 12.23 -8.56 -19.19
CA TYR A 77 13.01 -7.94 -18.13
C TYR A 77 14.51 -8.07 -18.43
N GLU A 78 15.28 -7.03 -18.10
CA GLU A 78 16.72 -6.98 -18.37
C GLU A 78 17.52 -8.07 -17.63
N SER A 79 17.06 -8.45 -16.44
CA SER A 79 17.68 -9.48 -15.62
C SER A 79 16.69 -10.04 -14.60
N VAL A 80 17.06 -11.16 -13.95
CA VAL A 80 16.31 -11.71 -12.81
C VAL A 80 16.21 -10.68 -11.68
N ASN A 81 17.27 -9.90 -11.42
CA ASN A 81 17.24 -8.86 -10.40
C ASN A 81 16.26 -7.74 -10.76
N HIS A 82 16.23 -7.30 -12.01
CA HIS A 82 15.27 -6.29 -12.47
C HIS A 82 13.83 -6.80 -12.35
N TYR A 83 13.57 -8.05 -12.76
CA TYR A 83 12.27 -8.68 -12.57
C TYR A 83 11.82 -8.67 -11.11
N LEU A 84 12.68 -9.15 -10.19
CA LEU A 84 12.34 -9.23 -8.77
C LEU A 84 12.12 -7.86 -8.13
N ASP A 85 12.94 -6.86 -8.48
CA ASP A 85 12.77 -5.48 -7.98
C ASP A 85 11.43 -4.89 -8.43
N THR A 86 11.11 -5.00 -9.73
CA THR A 86 9.84 -4.50 -10.29
C THR A 86 8.64 -5.20 -9.64
N GLN A 87 8.65 -6.54 -9.58
CA GLN A 87 7.53 -7.29 -9.01
C GLN A 87 7.36 -7.05 -7.52
N PHE A 88 8.46 -6.94 -6.77
CA PHE A 88 8.40 -6.61 -5.34
C PHE A 88 7.78 -5.24 -5.10
N ARG A 89 8.22 -4.20 -5.81
CA ARG A 89 7.71 -2.83 -5.64
C ARG A 89 6.24 -2.71 -6.01
N LEU A 90 5.81 -3.36 -7.09
CA LEU A 90 4.41 -3.42 -7.49
C LEU A 90 3.55 -4.11 -6.44
N LEU A 91 3.94 -5.31 -6.00
CA LEU A 91 3.20 -6.06 -4.99
C LEU A 91 3.12 -5.29 -3.66
N ARG A 92 4.21 -4.62 -3.27
CA ARG A 92 4.24 -3.78 -2.08
C ARG A 92 3.30 -2.59 -2.22
N GLU A 93 3.26 -1.92 -3.37
CA GLU A 93 2.36 -0.80 -3.58
C GLU A 93 0.88 -1.24 -3.60
N ASP A 94 0.57 -2.38 -4.21
CA ASP A 94 -0.77 -2.99 -4.16
C ASP A 94 -1.24 -3.25 -2.72
N PHE A 95 -0.29 -3.48 -1.81
CA PHE A 95 -0.54 -3.64 -0.38
C PHE A 95 -0.66 -2.30 0.38
N VAL A 96 0.22 -1.34 0.10
CA VAL A 96 0.27 -0.05 0.82
C VAL A 96 -0.84 0.89 0.36
N SER A 97 -1.18 0.90 -0.93
CA SER A 97 -2.19 1.81 -1.50
C SER A 97 -3.55 1.73 -0.78
N PRO A 98 -4.14 0.53 -0.56
CA PRO A 98 -5.41 0.41 0.16
C PRO A 98 -5.35 0.94 1.60
N LEU A 99 -4.21 0.78 2.27
CA LEU A 99 -3.99 1.32 3.62
C LEU A 99 -3.95 2.85 3.58
N ARG A 100 -3.17 3.43 2.65
CA ARG A 100 -3.04 4.87 2.44
C ARG A 100 -4.40 5.51 2.17
N GLU A 101 -5.17 4.96 1.23
CA GLU A 101 -6.52 5.43 0.92
C GLU A 101 -7.47 5.32 2.12
N GLY A 102 -7.38 4.21 2.86
CA GLY A 102 -8.26 3.93 3.99
C GLY A 102 -8.01 4.86 5.18
N ILE A 103 -6.75 5.05 5.54
CA ILE A 103 -6.32 5.91 6.64
C ILE A 103 -6.52 7.38 6.30
N SER A 104 -6.12 7.83 5.10
CA SER A 104 -6.38 9.19 4.64
C SER A 104 -7.89 9.48 4.59
N GLY A 105 -8.69 8.51 4.13
CA GLY A 105 -10.14 8.58 4.17
C GLY A 105 -10.69 8.76 5.60
N TYR A 106 -10.15 8.01 6.56
CA TYR A 106 -10.53 8.11 7.97
C TYR A 106 -10.19 9.50 8.56
N ILE A 107 -8.96 9.99 8.36
CA ILE A 107 -8.50 11.30 8.85
C ILE A 107 -9.32 12.44 8.25
N ASN A 108 -9.63 12.35 6.95
CA ASN A 108 -10.51 13.34 6.31
C ASN A 108 -11.94 13.28 6.87
N MET A 109 -12.44 12.09 7.23
CA MET A 109 -13.77 11.91 7.83
C MET A 109 -13.86 12.57 9.21
N THR A 110 -12.85 12.40 10.05
CA THR A 110 -12.79 13.01 11.39
C THR A 110 -12.66 14.54 11.32
N ASN A 111 -11.83 15.05 10.41
CA ASN A 111 -11.57 16.49 10.29
C ASN A 111 -12.68 17.26 9.56
N LYS A 112 -13.23 16.71 8.47
CA LYS A 112 -14.18 17.42 7.58
C LYS A 112 -15.64 16.99 7.76
N ARG A 113 -15.96 16.12 8.72
CA ARG A 113 -17.31 15.56 8.98
C ARG A 113 -18.00 14.98 7.74
N MET A 114 -17.22 14.40 6.82
CA MET A 114 -17.79 13.71 5.67
C MET A 114 -18.39 12.37 6.10
N THR A 115 -19.38 11.87 5.38
CA THR A 115 -20.09 10.61 5.71
C THR A 115 -19.79 9.49 4.71
N LYS A 116 -18.66 9.56 4.02
CA LYS A 116 -18.29 8.54 3.03
C LYS A 116 -17.81 7.28 3.76
N LYS A 117 -18.42 6.14 3.44
CA LYS A 117 -18.01 4.84 3.99
C LYS A 117 -16.60 4.49 3.51
N LEU A 118 -15.73 4.14 4.45
CA LEU A 118 -14.39 3.60 4.16
C LEU A 118 -14.54 2.23 3.51
N LYS A 119 -13.91 2.04 2.35
CA LYS A 119 -13.99 0.80 1.58
C LYS A 119 -12.83 -0.15 1.86
N THR A 120 -11.64 0.37 2.15
CA THR A 120 -10.40 -0.41 2.22
C THR A 120 -10.01 -0.82 3.63
N VAL A 121 -10.47 -0.09 4.66
CA VAL A 121 -10.16 -0.36 6.06
C VAL A 121 -11.40 -0.34 6.96
N THR A 122 -11.37 -1.11 8.03
CA THR A 122 -12.39 -1.08 9.10
C THR A 122 -11.78 -0.43 10.35
N ILE A 123 -12.46 0.58 10.91
CA ILE A 123 -11.97 1.33 12.07
C ILE A 123 -12.67 0.88 13.35
N TYR A 124 -11.89 0.67 14.41
CA TYR A 124 -12.33 0.36 15.76
C TYR A 124 -11.80 1.43 16.72
N HIS A 125 -12.64 1.89 17.63
CA HIS A 125 -12.33 2.99 18.54
C HIS A 125 -12.23 2.52 19.99
N LYS A 126 -11.40 3.23 20.76
CA LYS A 126 -11.16 2.95 22.18
C LYS A 126 -10.60 1.55 22.39
N VAL A 127 -9.71 1.12 21.51
CA VAL A 127 -9.07 -0.20 21.57
C VAL A 127 -8.02 -0.19 22.67
N VAL A 128 -7.96 -1.24 23.49
CA VAL A 128 -7.01 -1.34 24.60
C VAL A 128 -6.27 -2.67 24.59
N PHE A 129 -4.98 -2.64 24.91
CA PHE A 129 -4.20 -3.85 25.17
C PHE A 129 -4.43 -4.31 26.60
N LEU A 130 -4.73 -5.60 26.79
CA LEU A 130 -5.10 -6.14 28.10
C LEU A 130 -3.95 -6.90 28.77
N THR A 131 -3.46 -7.95 28.10
CA THR A 131 -2.46 -8.86 28.68
C THR A 131 -1.72 -9.61 27.58
N ARG A 132 -0.67 -10.32 27.96
CA ARG A 132 0.10 -11.22 27.09
C ARG A 132 -0.53 -12.61 27.14
N LYS A 133 -0.52 -13.32 26.01
CA LYS A 133 -1.02 -14.70 25.88
C LYS A 133 -0.07 -15.46 24.97
N VAL A 134 0.28 -16.70 25.34
CA VAL A 134 1.05 -17.59 24.48
C VAL A 134 0.09 -18.51 23.75
N ILE A 135 0.21 -18.58 22.42
CA ILE A 135 -0.62 -19.43 21.56
C ILE A 135 0.31 -20.19 20.64
N LYS A 136 0.25 -21.54 20.66
CA LYS A 136 1.07 -22.41 19.81
C LYS A 136 2.56 -22.00 19.83
N ASP A 137 3.10 -21.76 21.03
CA ASP A 137 4.49 -21.34 21.27
C ASP A 137 4.88 -19.97 20.69
N GLN A 138 3.89 -19.14 20.34
CA GLN A 138 4.10 -17.76 19.90
C GLN A 138 3.51 -16.77 20.91
N PHE A 139 4.23 -15.66 21.11
CA PHE A 139 3.78 -14.56 21.97
C PHE A 139 2.77 -13.68 21.25
N GLY A 140 1.61 -13.51 21.87
CA GLY A 140 0.55 -12.61 21.42
C GLY A 140 0.10 -11.67 22.53
N LEU A 141 -0.61 -10.62 22.13
CA LEU A 141 -1.25 -9.65 22.99
C LEU A 141 -2.76 -9.76 22.85
N VAL A 142 -3.45 -9.87 23.97
CA VAL A 142 -4.91 -9.79 24.00
C VAL A 142 -5.30 -8.33 23.88
N VAL A 143 -6.08 -8.02 22.85
CA VAL A 143 -6.57 -6.69 22.54
C VAL A 143 -8.09 -6.68 22.63
N CYS A 144 -8.65 -5.72 23.36
CA CYS A 144 -10.08 -5.45 23.37
C CYS A 144 -10.40 -4.36 22.35
N PHE A 145 -10.98 -4.75 21.21
CA PHE A 145 -11.32 -3.85 20.11
C PHE A 145 -12.73 -3.23 20.22
N ASP A 146 -13.57 -3.75 21.13
CA ASP A 146 -14.92 -3.23 21.37
C ASP A 146 -15.29 -3.21 22.87
N PRO A 147 -14.59 -2.42 23.71
CA PRO A 147 -14.85 -2.39 25.15
C PRO A 147 -16.26 -1.88 25.49
N ASN A 148 -16.83 -1.03 24.63
CA ASN A 148 -18.17 -0.47 24.84
C ASN A 148 -19.29 -1.33 24.23
N LYS A 149 -18.96 -2.51 23.69
CA LYS A 149 -19.90 -3.47 23.10
C LYS A 149 -20.82 -2.83 22.06
N ARG A 150 -20.26 -2.02 21.16
CA ARG A 150 -20.97 -1.34 20.06
C ARG A 150 -21.27 -2.29 18.89
N LEU A 151 -20.54 -3.40 18.78
CA LEU A 151 -20.61 -4.36 17.68
C LEU A 151 -21.49 -5.59 17.98
N LYS A 152 -22.41 -5.52 18.95
CA LYS A 152 -23.33 -6.62 19.33
C LYS A 152 -24.18 -7.17 18.17
N LYS A 153 -24.43 -6.37 17.13
CA LYS A 153 -25.23 -6.76 15.97
C LYS A 153 -24.44 -7.51 14.90
N VAL A 154 -23.11 -7.58 15.03
CA VAL A 154 -22.25 -8.28 14.07
C VAL A 154 -22.39 -9.78 14.30
N ASN A 155 -22.77 -10.52 13.25
CA ASN A 155 -22.70 -11.96 13.28
C ASN A 155 -21.25 -12.40 13.03
N TRP A 156 -20.51 -12.65 14.11
CA TRP A 156 -19.09 -13.03 14.06
C TRP A 156 -18.83 -14.38 13.37
N GLU A 157 -19.82 -15.28 13.30
CA GLU A 157 -19.67 -16.58 12.64
C GLU A 157 -19.56 -16.43 11.11
N HIS A 158 -20.29 -15.48 10.53
CA HIS A 158 -20.28 -15.20 9.09
C HIS A 158 -19.42 -13.97 8.71
N SER A 159 -18.89 -13.25 9.69
CA SER A 159 -18.09 -12.05 9.45
C SER A 159 -16.68 -12.39 8.96
N LYS A 160 -16.25 -11.79 7.84
CA LYS A 160 -14.87 -11.85 7.35
C LYS A 160 -13.91 -10.86 8.03
N ARG A 161 -14.34 -10.20 9.11
CA ARG A 161 -13.50 -9.25 9.87
C ARG A 161 -12.63 -9.96 10.89
N LEU A 162 -11.40 -9.54 11.08
CA LEU A 162 -10.44 -10.06 12.08
C LEU A 162 -10.20 -11.56 11.86
N LEU A 163 -9.95 -11.94 10.60
CA LEU A 163 -9.52 -13.29 10.28
C LEU A 163 -8.09 -13.52 10.75
N PHE A 164 -7.69 -14.78 10.87
CA PHE A 164 -6.29 -15.11 11.06
C PHE A 164 -5.44 -14.48 9.95
N GLY A 165 -4.28 -13.93 10.31
CA GLY A 165 -3.39 -13.24 9.37
C GLY A 165 -3.76 -11.78 9.09
N SER A 166 -5.01 -11.36 9.33
CA SER A 166 -5.44 -9.97 9.06
C SER A 166 -4.50 -8.93 9.69
N LEU A 167 -4.02 -7.99 8.87
CA LEU A 167 -3.20 -6.89 9.31
C LEU A 167 -4.05 -5.85 10.07
N VAL A 168 -3.57 -5.47 11.25
CA VAL A 168 -4.13 -4.42 12.08
C VAL A 168 -3.08 -3.37 12.40
N LEU A 169 -3.52 -2.11 12.45
CA LEU A 169 -2.70 -0.94 12.71
C LEU A 169 -3.26 -0.24 13.94
N PHE A 170 -2.41 0.07 14.92
CA PHE A 170 -2.80 0.79 16.13
C PHE A 170 -2.15 2.16 16.16
N SER A 171 -2.92 3.16 16.56
CA SER A 171 -2.48 4.55 16.57
C SER A 171 -3.17 5.35 17.66
N ARG A 172 -2.47 6.38 18.16
CA ARG A 172 -2.96 7.35 19.15
C ARG A 172 -3.04 8.78 18.64
N ASN A 173 -2.49 9.04 17.46
CA ASN A 173 -2.22 10.38 16.94
C ASN A 173 -2.49 10.44 15.43
N ASP A 174 -3.68 10.01 15.02
CA ASP A 174 -4.13 10.03 13.62
C ASP A 174 -3.15 9.34 12.64
N PHE A 175 -2.51 8.28 13.13
CA PHE A 175 -1.59 7.40 12.41
C PHE A 175 -0.25 8.05 12.05
N ALA A 176 0.12 9.15 12.72
CA ALA A 176 1.49 9.67 12.67
C ALA A 176 2.48 8.69 13.30
N ASN A 177 2.08 7.97 14.36
CA ASN A 177 2.81 6.81 14.89
C ASN A 177 1.92 5.57 14.75
N VAL A 178 2.49 4.49 14.21
CA VAL A 178 1.75 3.26 13.91
C VAL A 178 2.46 2.05 14.49
N ILE A 179 1.71 1.25 15.22
CA ILE A 179 2.11 -0.08 15.65
C ILE A 179 1.40 -1.09 14.75
N PHE A 180 2.16 -1.95 14.08
CA PHE A 180 1.61 -2.98 13.22
C PHE A 180 1.43 -4.28 13.98
N GLY A 181 0.36 -4.99 13.67
CA GLY A 181 0.15 -6.33 14.16
C GLY A 181 -0.64 -7.20 13.19
N THR A 182 -0.62 -8.50 13.46
CA THR A 182 -1.37 -9.51 12.73
C THR A 182 -2.23 -10.30 13.69
N VAL A 183 -3.45 -10.64 13.29
CA VAL A 183 -4.36 -11.45 14.10
C VAL A 183 -3.86 -12.89 14.16
N MET A 184 -3.51 -13.37 15.36
CA MET A 184 -2.94 -14.71 15.58
C MET A 184 -3.98 -15.81 15.78
N TYR A 185 -5.13 -15.45 16.33
CA TYR A 185 -6.13 -16.44 16.67
C TYR A 185 -7.51 -15.81 16.64
N ARG A 186 -8.43 -16.55 16.04
CA ARG A 186 -9.82 -16.17 15.91
C ARG A 186 -10.67 -17.14 16.74
N ASP A 187 -11.01 -16.71 17.94
CA ASP A 187 -12.00 -17.41 18.77
C ASP A 187 -13.33 -16.68 18.75
N LEU A 188 -14.43 -17.41 18.56
CA LEU A 188 -15.76 -16.80 18.45
C LEU A 188 -16.25 -16.24 19.78
N GLU A 189 -15.90 -16.86 20.90
CA GLU A 189 -16.26 -16.37 22.22
C GLU A 189 -15.48 -15.10 22.57
N ASP A 190 -14.16 -15.08 22.34
CA ASP A 190 -13.36 -13.86 22.45
C ASP A 190 -13.91 -12.73 21.53
N LEU A 191 -14.28 -13.03 20.28
CA LEU A 191 -14.84 -12.04 19.34
C LEU A 191 -16.18 -11.46 19.80
N LYS A 192 -17.09 -12.29 20.32
CA LYS A 192 -18.35 -11.84 20.94
C LYS A 192 -18.05 -10.97 22.17
N GLU A 193 -16.95 -11.26 22.86
CA GLU A 193 -16.43 -10.43 23.93
C GLU A 193 -15.69 -9.17 23.45
N GLY A 194 -15.54 -8.95 22.14
CA GLY A 194 -14.82 -7.80 21.60
C GLY A 194 -13.31 -7.91 21.80
N LYS A 195 -12.77 -9.14 21.90
CA LYS A 195 -11.36 -9.44 22.11
C LYS A 195 -10.77 -10.20 20.92
N ILE A 196 -9.50 -9.96 20.64
CA ILE A 196 -8.67 -10.70 19.69
C ILE A 196 -7.27 -10.88 20.26
N VAL A 197 -6.50 -11.81 19.69
CA VAL A 197 -5.08 -11.96 20.01
C VAL A 197 -4.26 -11.56 18.79
N VAL A 198 -3.33 -10.62 18.99
CA VAL A 198 -2.48 -10.08 17.93
C VAL A 198 -1.01 -10.29 18.21
N LYS A 199 -0.23 -10.53 17.16
CA LYS A 199 1.24 -10.52 17.18
C LYS A 199 1.68 -9.16 16.66
N LEU A 200 2.55 -8.47 17.38
CA LEU A 200 3.14 -7.24 16.86
C LEU A 200 4.17 -7.58 15.78
N CYS A 201 4.17 -6.81 14.70
CA CYS A 201 5.12 -6.98 13.61
C CYS A 201 6.50 -6.45 13.99
N GLU A 202 7.55 -7.04 13.43
CA GLU A 202 8.92 -6.56 13.61
C GLU A 202 9.06 -5.13 13.06
N GLY A 203 9.83 -4.29 13.76
CA GLY A 203 10.02 -2.89 13.39
C GLY A 203 8.87 -1.95 13.78
N SER A 204 7.84 -2.43 14.48
CA SER A 204 6.81 -1.56 15.04
C SER A 204 7.40 -0.62 16.10
N ASP A 205 6.99 0.64 16.08
CA ASP A 205 7.49 1.67 17.00
C ASP A 205 6.81 1.53 18.37
N VAL A 206 7.30 0.59 19.18
CA VAL A 206 6.86 0.38 20.56
C VAL A 206 7.89 0.98 21.49
N CYS A 207 7.76 2.28 21.78
CA CYS A 207 8.68 3.00 22.66
C CYS A 207 8.69 2.45 24.09
N ASP A 208 7.54 2.03 24.62
CA ASP A 208 7.43 1.43 25.95
C ASP A 208 6.21 0.50 26.05
N TYR A 209 6.42 -0.74 26.51
CA TYR A 209 5.34 -1.68 26.78
C TYR A 209 4.39 -1.20 27.88
N ILE A 210 4.84 -0.36 28.82
CA ILE A 210 3.98 0.21 29.87
C ILE A 210 2.96 1.16 29.24
N ASP A 211 3.38 1.96 28.27
CA ASP A 211 2.49 2.86 27.52
C ASP A 211 1.45 2.06 26.71
N LEU A 212 1.84 0.90 26.18
CA LEU A 212 0.93 0.04 25.43
C LEU A 212 -0.30 -0.42 26.22
N PHE A 213 -0.12 -0.85 27.48
CA PHE A 213 -1.21 -1.36 28.33
C PHE A 213 -1.99 -0.26 29.07
N SER A 214 -1.51 0.98 29.06
CA SER A 214 -2.09 2.09 29.85
C SER A 214 -2.97 3.04 29.05
N ASN A 215 -3.00 2.90 27.71
CA ASN A 215 -3.64 3.87 26.83
C ASN A 215 -4.70 3.25 25.92
N GLU A 216 -5.60 4.11 25.45
CA GLU A 216 -6.56 3.79 24.39
C GLU A 216 -5.98 4.10 23.01
N PHE A 217 -6.33 3.27 22.03
CA PHE A 217 -5.89 3.35 20.65
C PHE A 217 -7.09 3.40 19.70
N VAL A 218 -6.86 3.92 18.51
CA VAL A 218 -7.66 3.63 17.33
C VAL A 218 -7.00 2.47 16.60
N MET A 219 -7.78 1.46 16.23
CA MET A 219 -7.31 0.32 15.45
C MET A 219 -7.93 0.38 14.06
N ALA A 220 -7.11 0.25 13.02
CA ALA A 220 -7.55 0.01 11.66
C ALA A 220 -7.24 -1.43 11.27
N GLU A 221 -8.21 -2.12 10.68
CA GLU A 221 -8.05 -3.44 10.06
C GLU A 221 -8.01 -3.28 8.56
N SER A 222 -6.98 -3.83 7.90
CA SER A 222 -6.92 -3.91 6.44
C SER A 222 -7.93 -4.92 5.90
N GLN A 223 -8.67 -4.57 4.84
CA GLN A 223 -9.53 -5.51 4.14
C GLN A 223 -8.78 -6.36 3.09
N VAL A 224 -7.50 -6.05 2.85
CA VAL A 224 -6.64 -6.85 1.98
C VAL A 224 -6.01 -7.97 2.83
N TYR A 225 -6.16 -9.22 2.37
CA TYR A 225 -5.67 -10.38 3.10
C TYR A 225 -4.14 -10.40 3.15
N PHE A 226 -3.59 -10.75 4.31
CA PHE A 226 -2.16 -10.76 4.59
C PHE A 226 -1.78 -12.16 5.09
N GLU A 227 -1.45 -13.07 4.18
CA GLU A 227 -0.80 -14.36 4.46
C GLU A 227 -0.02 -14.87 3.23
#